data_AF-A0A444IKF2-F1
#
_entry.id   AF-A0A444IKF2-F1
#
_cell.length_a   1.000
_cell.length_b   1.000
_cell.length_c   1.000
_cell.angle_alpha   90.00
_cell.angle_beta   90.00
_cell.angle_gamma   90.00
#
_symmetry.space_group_name_H-M   'P 1'
#
loop_
_entity.id
_entity.type
_entity.pdbx_description
1 polymer ?
#
loop_
_entity_poly.entity_id
_entity_poly.type
_entity_poly.pdbx_seq_one_letter_code
_entity_poly.pdbx_strand_id
1 'polypeptide(L)'
;MGAGVRNVRIIMGNTVGAELSIDPSNNDPVLTIKGRIKARGYDIVPTDLTSIRALALANGASTPARDTFYNTVGNESNSQPLAYGPAMVLAKGWDGRPVPMVLSDSLIERQEIAATADARRNMGMWLRWLDVRDPVWGSIIPLVMGVPGSKSVQELATSATKRWAMIDAIRDTYNGGKNIWTFVLDQSGRNDNSATSSTWSNAKLGLVDRVKTRYGAGIHVVGVTIIPTMTASSDSGRTVAGYTVPALWTTTLATVNNTIKASSRYAKVIDQLLAFTADTDPTKSSAAEMFPLGNVVGHPGNQDGVTTWDTIKLPASVPDGTRIMFEYQPGQWTSRNTYGRIDNGDGTADYKVQEIFATNVQDNAALLAQGMNLDTTSYVHPTLHGILRFVGRLPQSEKLKFYP
;
A
#
# COMPACT_ATOMS: atom_id res chain seq x y z
N MET A 1 -58.77 43.83 0.76
CA MET A 1 -58.25 42.49 1.10
C MET A 1 -56.84 42.68 1.64
N GLY A 2 -56.68 42.82 2.97
CA GLY A 2 -55.39 43.07 3.60
C GLY A 2 -54.67 41.75 3.87
N ALA A 3 -53.55 41.51 3.18
CA ALA A 3 -52.70 40.35 3.43
C ALA A 3 -51.96 40.54 4.76
N GLY A 4 -52.24 39.67 5.73
CA GLY A 4 -51.60 39.70 7.05
C GLY A 4 -50.10 39.43 6.95
N VAL A 5 -49.30 40.35 7.47
CA VAL A 5 -47.86 40.16 7.69
C VAL A 5 -47.69 39.06 8.74
N ARG A 6 -47.18 37.90 8.33
CA ARG A 6 -46.79 36.84 9.28
C ARG A 6 -45.42 37.18 9.85
N ASN A 7 -45.39 37.66 11.10
CA ASN A 7 -44.14 37.83 11.84
C ASN A 7 -43.48 36.46 12.05
N VAL A 8 -42.32 36.24 11.43
CA VAL A 8 -41.47 35.08 11.72
C VAL A 8 -40.75 35.35 13.04
N ARG A 9 -41.16 34.65 14.10
CA ARG A 9 -40.51 34.73 15.42
C ARG A 9 -39.40 33.69 15.48
N ILE A 10 -38.14 34.12 15.39
CA ILE A 10 -36.98 33.24 15.61
C ILE A 10 -36.61 33.29 17.10
N ILE A 11 -36.82 32.19 17.81
CA ILE A 11 -36.39 32.05 19.21
C ILE A 11 -34.97 31.52 19.19
N MET A 12 -33.98 32.39 19.39
CA MET A 12 -32.58 31.99 19.56
C MET A 12 -32.34 31.62 21.02
N GLY A 13 -32.24 30.32 21.32
CA GLY A 13 -31.83 29.84 22.63
C GLY A 13 -30.35 30.12 22.88
N ASN A 14 -30.03 30.82 23.98
CA ASN A 14 -28.74 30.98 24.68
C ASN A 14 -27.45 30.63 23.91
N THR A 15 -27.26 31.13 22.69
CA THR A 15 -26.01 30.96 21.95
C THR A 15 -25.43 32.34 21.68
N VAL A 16 -24.29 32.58 22.31
CA VAL A 16 -23.53 33.83 22.27
C VAL A 16 -23.04 34.07 20.83
N GLY A 17 -23.37 35.24 20.27
CA GLY A 17 -22.60 35.84 19.16
C GLY A 17 -23.17 35.80 17.75
N ALA A 18 -24.49 35.92 17.54
CA ALA A 18 -25.04 36.21 16.21
C ALA A 18 -25.33 37.72 16.05
N GLU A 19 -24.57 38.41 15.20
CA GLU A 19 -24.95 39.74 14.70
C GLU A 19 -25.86 39.59 13.49
N LEU A 20 -27.02 40.24 13.53
CA LEU A 20 -27.93 40.39 12.41
C LEU A 20 -27.62 41.74 11.73
N SER A 21 -27.11 41.70 10.50
CA SER A 21 -27.05 42.88 9.65
C SER A 21 -28.07 42.72 8.52
N ILE A 22 -28.97 43.69 8.41
CA ILE A 22 -29.92 43.80 7.30
C ILE A 22 -29.34 44.87 6.38
N ASP A 23 -28.95 44.48 5.18
CA ASP A 23 -28.54 45.44 4.14
C ASP A 23 -29.80 46.06 3.52
N PRO A 24 -30.06 47.37 3.73
CA PRO A 24 -31.27 48.00 3.24
C PRO A 24 -31.23 48.29 1.73
N SER A 25 -30.11 48.03 1.05
CA SER A 25 -29.93 48.36 -0.38
C SER A 25 -30.38 47.26 -1.35
N ASN A 26 -30.71 46.07 -0.85
CA ASN A 26 -31.10 44.93 -1.68
C ASN A 26 -32.59 44.58 -1.44
N ASN A 27 -33.38 44.53 -2.52
CA ASN A 27 -34.82 44.22 -2.48
C ASN A 27 -35.14 42.77 -2.03
N ASP A 28 -34.11 41.96 -1.77
CA ASP A 28 -34.20 40.63 -1.17
C ASP A 28 -33.41 40.60 0.15
N PRO A 29 -34.05 40.42 1.31
CA PRO A 29 -33.34 40.30 2.58
C PRO A 29 -32.53 38.98 2.60
N VAL A 30 -31.22 39.07 2.38
CA VAL A 30 -30.30 37.94 2.51
C VAL A 30 -29.90 37.77 3.98
N LEU A 31 -30.35 36.68 4.60
CA LEU A 31 -29.91 36.29 5.94
C LEU A 31 -28.48 35.72 5.86
N THR A 32 -27.49 36.51 6.28
CA THR A 32 -26.10 36.06 6.40
C THR A 32 -25.81 35.68 7.85
N ILE A 33 -25.65 34.40 8.14
CA ILE A 33 -25.25 33.91 9.48
C ILE A 33 -23.73 33.70 9.48
N LYS A 34 -22.99 34.55 10.19
CA LYS A 34 -21.55 34.34 10.46
C LYS A 34 -21.39 33.59 11.78
N GLY A 35 -21.31 32.26 11.73
CA GLY A 35 -21.09 31.41 12.91
C GLY A 35 -21.25 29.92 12.62
N ARG A 36 -20.78 29.05 13.54
CA ARG A 36 -21.01 27.59 13.46
C ARG A 36 -22.47 27.28 13.79
N ILE A 37 -23.24 26.80 12.81
CA ILE A 37 -24.57 26.22 13.04
C ILE A 37 -24.37 24.85 13.68
N LYS A 38 -24.64 24.72 14.98
CA LYS A 38 -24.74 23.43 15.66
C LYS A 38 -26.18 22.94 15.55
N ALA A 39 -26.58 22.49 14.36
CA ALA A 39 -27.84 21.76 14.22
C ALA A 39 -27.66 20.40 14.92
N ARG A 40 -28.51 20.08 15.91
CA ARG A 40 -28.52 18.74 16.49
C ARG A 40 -28.84 17.75 15.38
N GLY A 41 -27.90 16.85 15.09
CA GLY A 41 -28.18 15.62 14.33
C GLY A 41 -27.97 15.66 12.81
N TYR A 42 -27.35 16.69 12.25
CA TYR A 42 -26.88 16.65 10.86
C TYR A 42 -25.42 17.05 10.79
N ASP A 43 -24.54 16.05 10.68
CA ASP A 43 -23.15 16.28 10.33
C ASP A 43 -23.09 16.87 8.92
N ILE A 44 -22.32 17.95 8.76
CA ILE A 44 -22.01 18.51 7.44
C ILE A 44 -21.19 17.45 6.72
N VAL A 45 -21.85 16.71 5.82
CA VAL A 45 -21.18 15.74 4.96
C VAL A 45 -20.24 16.52 4.05
N PRO A 46 -18.92 16.24 4.05
CA PRO A 46 -17.99 16.88 3.13
C PRO A 46 -18.34 16.45 1.71
N THR A 47 -18.77 17.37 0.87
CA THR A 47 -19.14 17.10 -0.53
C THR A 47 -18.06 17.52 -1.52
N ASP A 48 -16.98 18.15 -1.04
CA ASP A 48 -15.88 18.65 -1.88
C ASP A 48 -14.51 18.22 -1.37
N LEU A 49 -13.54 18.15 -2.28
CA LEU A 49 -12.17 17.72 -1.98
C LEU A 49 -11.47 18.65 -0.97
N THR A 50 -11.83 19.93 -0.91
CA THR A 50 -11.23 20.92 -0.03
C THR A 50 -11.64 20.68 1.43
N SER A 51 -12.90 20.39 1.68
CA SER A 51 -13.46 20.06 3.00
C SER A 51 -12.98 18.69 3.50
N ILE A 52 -12.84 17.70 2.62
CA ILE A 52 -12.20 16.43 2.94
C ILE A 52 -10.72 16.64 3.33
N ARG A 53 -9.98 17.45 2.58
CA ARG A 53 -8.59 17.81 2.92
C ARG A 53 -8.50 18.55 4.26
N ALA A 54 -9.43 19.45 4.54
CA ALA A 54 -9.48 20.17 5.82
C ALA A 54 -9.74 19.23 7.01
N LEU A 55 -10.61 18.24 6.86
CA LEU A 55 -10.83 17.20 7.88
C LEU A 55 -9.61 16.32 8.09
N ALA A 56 -8.94 15.90 7.00
CA ALA A 56 -7.70 15.15 7.10
C ALA A 56 -6.61 15.94 7.83
N LEU A 57 -6.46 17.23 7.51
CA LEU A 57 -5.52 18.14 8.18
C LEU A 57 -5.89 18.36 9.66
N ALA A 58 -7.18 18.42 10.00
CA ALA A 58 -7.65 18.57 11.38
C ALA A 58 -7.35 17.36 12.27
N ASN A 59 -7.27 16.16 11.68
CA ASN A 59 -6.83 14.94 12.37
C ASN A 59 -5.30 14.84 12.53
N GLY A 60 -4.57 15.87 12.09
CA GLY A 60 -3.11 15.94 12.10
C GLY A 60 -2.53 15.69 10.71
N ALA A 61 -1.54 16.49 10.32
CA ALA A 61 -0.81 16.27 9.09
C ALA A 61 -0.05 14.94 9.15
N SER A 62 0.10 14.27 7.99
CA SER A 62 1.18 13.28 7.84
C SER A 62 2.50 14.02 7.99
N THR A 63 3.18 13.84 9.11
CA THR A 63 4.46 14.47 9.39
C THR A 63 5.60 13.58 8.91
N PRO A 64 6.77 14.12 8.51
CA PRO A 64 7.97 13.32 8.22
C PRO A 64 8.37 12.36 9.36
N ALA A 65 8.00 12.67 10.61
CA ALA A 65 8.19 11.75 11.76
C ALA A 65 7.40 10.43 11.64
N ARG A 66 6.43 10.34 10.73
CA ARG A 66 5.74 9.08 10.38
C ARG A 66 6.45 8.34 9.25
N ASP A 67 7.40 8.97 8.55
CA ASP A 67 8.22 8.36 7.49
C ASP A 67 9.59 7.90 8.00
N THR A 68 9.93 8.21 9.26
CA THR A 68 11.11 7.67 9.96
C THR A 68 10.83 6.27 10.52
N PHE A 69 11.86 5.41 10.57
CA PHE A 69 11.79 4.03 11.08
C PHE A 69 10.92 3.09 10.24
N TYR A 70 10.83 3.38 8.94
CA TYR A 70 10.35 2.42 7.97
C TYR A 70 11.38 1.31 7.78
N ASN A 71 10.93 0.05 7.74
CA ASN A 71 11.77 -1.15 7.63
C ASN A 71 12.70 -1.46 8.84
N THR A 72 12.43 -0.92 10.03
CA THR A 72 13.09 -1.36 11.26
C THR A 72 12.21 -2.39 11.99
N VAL A 73 12.78 -3.55 12.33
CA VAL A 73 12.09 -4.58 13.11
C VAL A 73 11.93 -4.08 14.55
N GLY A 74 10.70 -3.89 15.04
CA GLY A 74 10.45 -3.40 16.41
C GLY A 74 8.98 -3.07 16.71
N ASN A 75 8.70 -2.75 17.98
CA ASN A 75 7.36 -2.33 18.46
C ASN A 75 6.98 -0.93 17.95
N GLU A 76 5.74 -0.49 18.19
CA GLU A 76 5.18 0.82 17.77
C GLU A 76 6.01 2.05 18.20
N SER A 77 6.92 1.90 19.18
CA SER A 77 7.84 2.93 19.63
C SER A 77 9.08 3.09 18.74
N ASN A 78 9.46 2.05 17.99
CA ASN A 78 10.70 1.94 17.20
C ASN A 78 10.49 1.51 15.73
N SER A 79 9.24 1.36 15.30
CA SER A 79 8.84 1.09 13.92
C SER A 79 7.60 1.91 13.58
N GLN A 80 7.44 2.28 12.31
CA GLN A 80 6.21 2.94 11.86
C GLN A 80 4.99 2.04 12.18
N PRO A 81 3.90 2.58 12.76
CA PRO A 81 2.68 1.81 12.96
C PRO A 81 2.15 1.25 11.63
N LEU A 82 2.02 -0.07 11.57
CA LEU A 82 1.42 -0.80 10.44
C LEU A 82 -0.10 -0.67 10.54
N ALA A 83 -0.63 0.51 10.20
CA ALA A 83 -2.06 0.78 10.13
C ALA A 83 -2.55 0.70 8.68
N TYR A 84 -3.51 -0.18 8.43
CA TYR A 84 -4.26 -0.23 7.17
C TYR A 84 -5.25 0.95 7.15
N GLY A 85 -5.27 1.70 6.04
CA GLY A 85 -6.21 2.81 5.88
C GLY A 85 -7.67 2.31 5.91
N PRO A 86 -8.64 3.13 6.36
CA PRO A 86 -10.04 2.77 6.29
C PRO A 86 -10.49 2.81 4.82
N ALA A 87 -10.52 1.67 4.15
CA ALA A 87 -11.43 1.48 3.03
C ALA A 87 -12.84 1.48 3.63
N MET A 88 -13.46 2.65 3.67
CA MET A 88 -14.72 2.88 4.37
C MET A 88 -15.81 1.97 3.79
N VAL A 89 -16.19 0.92 4.54
CA VAL A 89 -17.31 0.05 4.16
C VAL A 89 -18.57 0.58 4.84
N LEU A 90 -19.30 1.46 4.17
CA LEU A 90 -20.70 1.72 4.46
C LEU A 90 -21.39 2.25 3.19
N ALA A 91 -22.03 1.36 2.45
CA ALA A 91 -23.02 1.73 1.45
C ALA A 91 -24.22 0.77 1.53
N LYS A 92 -25.42 1.34 1.47
CA LYS A 92 -26.66 0.62 1.18
C LYS A 92 -26.76 0.49 -0.34
N GLY A 93 -26.28 -0.62 -0.91
CA GLY A 93 -26.30 -0.89 -2.35
C GLY A 93 -24.95 -1.28 -2.95
N TRP A 94 -24.98 -1.68 -4.22
CA TRP A 94 -23.80 -2.05 -5.02
C TRP A 94 -23.80 -1.21 -6.30
N ASP A 95 -22.67 -0.58 -6.62
CA ASP A 95 -22.52 0.28 -7.80
C ASP A 95 -22.10 -0.50 -9.06
N GLY A 96 -22.14 -1.83 -9.01
CA GLY A 96 -21.84 -2.73 -10.13
C GLY A 96 -20.36 -3.08 -10.30
N ARG A 97 -19.43 -2.42 -9.59
CA ARG A 97 -17.99 -2.67 -9.76
C ARG A 97 -17.54 -3.97 -9.06
N PRO A 98 -16.50 -4.66 -9.58
CA PRO A 98 -15.82 -5.72 -8.85
C PRO A 98 -15.18 -5.18 -7.58
N VAL A 99 -15.46 -5.83 -6.45
CA VAL A 99 -14.87 -5.50 -5.14
C VAL A 99 -14.25 -6.78 -4.59
N PRO A 100 -12.91 -6.91 -4.57
CA PRO A 100 -12.25 -8.08 -4.01
C PRO A 100 -12.27 -8.03 -2.48
N MET A 101 -12.71 -9.12 -1.86
CA MET A 101 -12.23 -9.47 -0.53
C MET A 101 -10.87 -10.15 -0.70
N VAL A 102 -9.81 -9.52 -0.20
CA VAL A 102 -8.45 -10.00 -0.39
C VAL A 102 -8.00 -10.80 0.82
N LEU A 103 -7.73 -12.09 0.60
CA LEU A 103 -6.98 -12.90 1.56
C LEU A 103 -5.49 -12.57 1.35
N SER A 104 -4.86 -11.94 2.33
CA SER A 104 -3.55 -11.33 2.14
C SER A 104 -2.54 -11.65 3.25
N ASP A 105 -1.30 -11.29 2.96
CA ASP A 105 -0.24 -11.10 3.95
C ASP A 105 0.43 -9.72 3.75
N SER A 106 1.71 -9.59 4.10
CA SER A 106 2.47 -8.33 4.04
C SER A 106 2.68 -7.78 2.64
N LEU A 107 2.44 -8.57 1.58
CA LEU A 107 2.73 -8.18 0.20
C LEU A 107 1.62 -7.34 -0.46
N ILE A 108 0.49 -7.11 0.22
CA ILE A 108 -0.65 -6.43 -0.39
C ILE A 108 -0.52 -4.89 -0.42
N GLU A 109 0.00 -4.27 0.64
CA GLU A 109 -0.01 -2.82 0.80
C GLU A 109 1.37 -2.25 1.18
N ARG A 110 1.79 -2.32 2.45
CA ARG A 110 2.83 -1.39 2.90
C ARG A 110 4.22 -2.01 2.95
N GLN A 111 4.93 -1.89 1.82
CA GLN A 111 6.39 -2.10 1.74
C GLN A 111 7.17 -0.79 1.39
N GLU A 112 6.58 0.38 1.67
CA GLU A 112 7.15 1.69 1.32
C GLU A 112 6.83 2.77 2.38
N ILE A 113 7.58 3.88 2.39
CA ILE A 113 7.26 5.09 3.20
C ILE A 113 6.05 5.84 2.62
N ALA A 114 5.35 6.65 3.41
CA ALA A 114 4.13 7.32 2.95
C ALA A 114 4.40 8.36 1.85
N ALA A 115 5.62 8.93 1.81
CA ALA A 115 6.05 9.85 0.77
C ALA A 115 6.05 9.21 -0.65
N THR A 116 6.14 7.88 -0.77
CA THR A 116 6.10 7.21 -2.08
C THR A 116 4.68 6.98 -2.59
N ALA A 117 3.65 7.25 -1.78
CA ALA A 117 2.27 6.97 -2.18
C ALA A 117 1.96 7.69 -3.50
N ASP A 118 1.28 7.01 -4.41
CA ASP A 118 0.98 7.59 -5.73
C ASP A 118 0.02 8.79 -5.62
N ALA A 119 -0.36 9.37 -6.76
CA ALA A 119 -1.27 10.53 -6.78
C ALA A 119 -2.62 10.28 -6.09
N ARG A 120 -3.04 9.01 -5.98
CA ARG A 120 -4.26 8.56 -5.30
C ARG A 120 -4.01 8.03 -3.89
N ARG A 121 -2.76 8.12 -3.43
CA ARG A 121 -2.26 7.70 -2.12
C ARG A 121 -2.21 6.18 -1.95
N ASN A 122 -2.13 5.42 -3.04
CA ASN A 122 -1.91 3.97 -2.98
C ASN A 122 -0.42 3.64 -2.85
N MET A 123 -0.14 2.60 -2.07
CA MET A 123 1.19 2.02 -1.85
C MET A 123 1.12 0.51 -2.07
N GLY A 124 2.24 -0.10 -2.41
CA GLY A 124 2.35 -1.54 -2.58
C GLY A 124 1.98 -2.04 -3.97
N MET A 125 2.38 -3.29 -4.21
CA MET A 125 2.26 -3.97 -5.49
C MET A 125 0.79 -4.10 -5.91
N TRP A 126 -0.03 -4.64 -5.01
CA TRP A 126 -1.40 -5.01 -5.34
C TRP A 126 -2.36 -3.83 -5.27
N LEU A 127 -2.25 -2.94 -4.29
CA LEU A 127 -3.15 -1.77 -4.26
C LEU A 127 -2.94 -0.86 -5.47
N ARG A 128 -1.67 -0.58 -5.83
CA ARG A 128 -1.39 0.20 -7.06
C ARG A 128 -1.87 -0.53 -8.30
N TRP A 129 -1.60 -1.83 -8.41
CA TRP A 129 -2.06 -2.60 -9.57
C TRP A 129 -3.59 -2.65 -9.67
N LEU A 130 -4.32 -2.79 -8.56
CA LEU A 130 -5.79 -2.78 -8.53
C LEU A 130 -6.37 -1.39 -8.85
N ASP A 131 -5.70 -0.30 -8.45
CA ASP A 131 -6.17 1.06 -8.72
C ASP A 131 -5.98 1.52 -10.17
N VAL A 132 -5.04 0.92 -10.93
CA VAL A 132 -4.96 1.15 -12.38
C VAL A 132 -6.34 0.89 -13.00
N ARG A 133 -6.85 1.83 -13.80
CA ARG A 133 -8.21 1.73 -14.33
C ARG A 133 -8.38 0.46 -15.16
N ASP A 134 -9.29 -0.39 -14.72
CA ASP A 134 -9.88 -1.43 -15.54
C ASP A 134 -10.73 -0.78 -16.65
N PRO A 135 -10.65 -1.26 -17.91
CA PRO A 135 -11.36 -0.67 -19.04
C PRO A 135 -12.90 -0.78 -18.94
N VAL A 136 -13.42 -1.66 -18.07
CA VAL A 136 -14.86 -1.91 -17.88
C VAL A 136 -15.40 -1.11 -16.69
N TRP A 137 -14.74 -1.17 -15.53
CA TRP A 137 -15.30 -0.66 -14.26
C TRP A 137 -14.44 0.40 -13.55
N GLY A 138 -13.27 0.76 -14.09
CA GLY A 138 -12.39 1.75 -13.49
C GLY A 138 -11.57 1.21 -12.31
N SER A 139 -11.53 1.94 -11.19
CA SER A 139 -10.69 1.58 -10.02
C SER A 139 -11.35 0.48 -9.18
N ILE A 140 -10.55 -0.53 -8.82
CA ILE A 140 -10.95 -1.68 -8.00
C ILE A 140 -10.45 -1.45 -6.58
N ILE A 141 -11.36 -1.22 -5.63
CA ILE A 141 -11.03 -0.92 -4.24
C ILE A 141 -11.17 -2.21 -3.41
N PRO A 142 -10.07 -2.77 -2.87
CA PRO A 142 -10.13 -4.03 -2.12
C PRO A 142 -10.60 -3.86 -0.67
N LEU A 143 -11.28 -4.89 -0.16
CA LEU A 143 -11.43 -5.17 1.26
C LEU A 143 -10.29 -6.11 1.69
N VAL A 144 -9.25 -5.57 2.30
CA VAL A 144 -8.06 -6.35 2.73
C VAL A 144 -8.33 -7.02 4.07
N MET A 145 -8.24 -8.35 4.11
CA MET A 145 -8.56 -9.15 5.31
C MET A 145 -7.33 -9.65 6.09
N GLY A 146 -6.17 -9.69 5.47
CA GLY A 146 -4.92 -10.13 6.09
C GLY A 146 -4.12 -9.01 6.74
N VAL A 147 -3.18 -9.39 7.59
CA VAL A 147 -2.20 -8.49 8.23
C VAL A 147 -0.77 -8.97 7.91
N PRO A 148 0.28 -8.16 8.17
CA PRO A 148 1.64 -8.59 7.92
C PRO A 148 1.97 -9.81 8.77
N GLY A 149 2.60 -10.81 8.15
CA GLY A 149 2.89 -12.09 8.82
C GLY A 149 1.72 -13.08 8.86
N SER A 150 0.52 -12.73 8.38
CA SER A 150 -0.62 -13.66 8.30
C SER A 150 -0.24 -14.94 7.55
N LYS A 151 -0.61 -16.09 8.13
CA LYS A 151 -0.56 -17.41 7.49
C LYS A 151 -1.97 -17.92 7.23
N SER A 152 -2.17 -18.61 6.12
CA SER A 152 -3.43 -19.27 5.77
C SER A 152 -3.86 -20.25 6.86
N VAL A 153 -2.92 -21.00 7.43
CA VAL A 153 -3.20 -21.93 8.55
C VAL A 153 -3.71 -21.20 9.80
N GLN A 154 -3.30 -19.95 10.03
CA GLN A 154 -3.80 -19.16 11.17
C GLN A 154 -5.23 -18.66 10.90
N GLU A 155 -5.56 -18.35 9.65
CA GLU A 155 -6.93 -17.99 9.24
C GLU A 155 -7.91 -19.18 9.33
N LEU A 156 -7.39 -20.41 9.42
CA LEU A 156 -8.18 -21.62 9.68
C LEU A 156 -8.52 -21.83 11.16
N ALA A 157 -7.82 -21.17 12.08
CA ALA A 157 -8.11 -21.29 13.50
C ALA A 157 -9.45 -20.65 13.89
N THR A 158 -10.03 -21.07 15.03
CA THR A 158 -11.27 -20.49 15.56
C THR A 158 -11.11 -18.99 15.88
N SER A 159 -9.94 -18.57 16.33
CA SER A 159 -9.66 -17.16 16.68
C SER A 159 -9.80 -16.20 15.48
N ALA A 160 -9.54 -16.68 14.25
CA ALA A 160 -9.67 -15.88 13.04
C ALA A 160 -11.12 -15.48 12.73
N THR A 161 -12.13 -16.19 13.27
CA THR A 161 -13.55 -15.89 13.06
C THR A 161 -13.96 -14.49 13.52
N LYS A 162 -13.22 -13.87 14.46
CA LYS A 162 -13.52 -12.53 14.97
C LYS A 162 -13.41 -11.43 13.91
N ARG A 163 -12.39 -11.47 13.05
CA ARG A 163 -12.26 -10.51 11.92
C ARG A 163 -13.40 -10.70 10.91
N TRP A 164 -13.76 -11.96 10.68
CA TRP A 164 -14.80 -12.33 9.74
C TRP A 164 -16.19 -11.92 10.23
N ALA A 165 -16.40 -11.88 11.56
CA ALA A 165 -17.64 -11.41 12.16
C ALA A 165 -17.92 -9.93 11.84
N MET A 166 -16.90 -9.10 11.61
CA MET A 166 -17.10 -7.71 11.19
C MET A 166 -17.69 -7.63 9.77
N ILE A 167 -17.20 -8.46 8.84
CA ILE A 167 -17.76 -8.57 7.49
C ILE A 167 -19.22 -9.04 7.54
N ASP A 168 -19.47 -10.10 8.30
CA ASP A 168 -20.82 -10.66 8.47
C ASP A 168 -21.78 -9.64 9.08
N ALA A 169 -21.35 -8.91 10.11
CA ALA A 169 -22.17 -7.87 10.73
C ALA A 169 -22.58 -6.80 9.71
N ILE A 170 -21.69 -6.42 8.79
CA ILE A 170 -22.02 -5.46 7.74
C ILE A 170 -22.98 -6.05 6.71
N ARG A 171 -22.71 -7.29 6.25
CA ARG A 171 -23.59 -8.05 5.35
C ARG A 171 -25.02 -8.09 5.91
N ASP A 172 -25.16 -8.56 7.13
CA ASP A 172 -26.45 -8.90 7.74
C ASP A 172 -27.22 -7.66 8.21
N THR A 173 -26.51 -6.67 8.75
CA THR A 173 -27.15 -5.49 9.36
C THR A 173 -27.36 -4.36 8.35
N TYR A 174 -26.41 -4.13 7.45
CA TYR A 174 -26.36 -2.92 6.62
C TYR A 174 -26.52 -3.17 5.12
N ASN A 175 -26.24 -4.39 4.64
CA ASN A 175 -26.29 -4.72 3.21
C ASN A 175 -27.38 -5.74 2.84
N GLY A 176 -28.42 -5.88 3.68
CA GLY A 176 -29.58 -6.71 3.39
C GLY A 176 -29.26 -8.19 3.14
N GLY A 177 -28.26 -8.73 3.84
CA GLY A 177 -27.79 -10.11 3.69
C GLY A 177 -26.84 -10.34 2.51
N LYS A 178 -26.51 -9.31 1.72
CA LYS A 178 -25.61 -9.42 0.57
C LYS A 178 -24.17 -9.14 0.95
N ASN A 179 -23.23 -9.89 0.38
CA ASN A 179 -21.81 -9.64 0.59
C ASN A 179 -21.44 -8.22 0.13
N ILE A 180 -20.50 -7.61 0.85
CA ILE A 180 -19.94 -6.27 0.56
C ILE A 180 -18.80 -6.33 -0.48
N TRP A 181 -18.62 -7.49 -1.11
CA TRP A 181 -17.59 -7.83 -2.07
C TRP A 181 -18.21 -8.77 -3.11
N THR A 182 -17.61 -8.84 -4.30
CA THR A 182 -18.15 -9.61 -5.43
C THR A 182 -17.33 -10.85 -5.77
N PHE A 183 -16.05 -10.87 -5.39
CA PHE A 183 -15.16 -12.02 -5.54
C PHE A 183 -14.09 -12.04 -4.45
N VAL A 184 -13.35 -13.14 -4.36
CA VAL A 184 -12.19 -13.27 -3.46
C VAL A 184 -10.91 -13.26 -4.28
N LEU A 185 -9.96 -12.39 -3.92
CA LEU A 185 -8.60 -12.44 -4.43
C LEU A 185 -7.70 -13.10 -3.39
N ASP A 186 -7.17 -14.27 -3.70
CA ASP A 186 -6.42 -15.07 -2.76
C ASP A 186 -4.90 -14.91 -2.94
N GLN A 187 -4.36 -13.85 -2.34
CA GLN A 187 -2.92 -13.53 -2.30
C GLN A 187 -2.18 -14.22 -1.15
N SER A 188 -2.88 -14.87 -0.20
CA SER A 188 -2.28 -15.47 1.00
C SER A 188 -1.27 -16.58 0.71
N GLY A 189 -0.65 -17.14 1.74
CA GLY A 189 0.08 -18.40 1.63
C GLY A 189 1.58 -18.25 1.76
N ARG A 190 2.18 -17.10 1.49
CA ARG A 190 3.65 -16.99 1.48
C ARG A 190 4.27 -17.31 2.85
N ASN A 191 3.63 -16.89 3.94
CA ASN A 191 4.12 -17.12 5.30
C ASN A 191 3.81 -18.53 5.85
N ASP A 192 3.02 -19.34 5.14
CA ASP A 192 2.79 -20.75 5.46
C ASP A 192 3.98 -21.65 5.10
N ASN A 193 5.01 -21.09 4.44
CA ASN A 193 6.15 -21.82 3.89
C ASN A 193 6.57 -23.04 4.73
N SER A 194 6.75 -24.15 4.04
CA SER A 194 7.08 -25.44 4.62
C SER A 194 7.96 -26.21 3.66
N ALA A 195 8.93 -26.95 4.20
CA ALA A 195 9.75 -27.87 3.40
C ALA A 195 8.89 -28.96 2.70
N THR A 196 7.71 -29.26 3.26
CA THR A 196 6.74 -30.18 2.68
C THR A 196 5.70 -29.40 1.87
N SER A 197 5.74 -29.55 0.54
CA SER A 197 4.83 -28.85 -0.39
C SER A 197 3.36 -29.14 -0.12
N SER A 198 2.99 -30.38 0.24
CA SER A 198 1.60 -30.74 0.54
C SER A 198 1.06 -30.02 1.77
N THR A 199 1.85 -29.90 2.85
CA THR A 199 1.47 -29.13 4.04
C THR A 199 1.20 -27.67 3.69
N TRP A 200 2.07 -27.07 2.88
CA TRP A 200 1.92 -25.68 2.43
C TRP A 200 0.67 -25.49 1.55
N SER A 201 0.51 -26.34 0.53
CA SER A 201 -0.65 -26.32 -0.35
C SER A 201 -1.96 -26.54 0.41
N ASN A 202 -1.99 -27.44 1.40
CA ASN A 202 -3.18 -27.73 2.19
C ASN A 202 -3.64 -26.53 3.02
N ALA A 203 -2.71 -25.78 3.63
CA ALA A 203 -3.06 -24.57 4.36
C ALA A 203 -3.66 -23.50 3.43
N LYS A 204 -3.03 -23.29 2.27
CA LYS A 204 -3.48 -22.33 1.25
C LYS A 204 -4.86 -22.70 0.71
N LEU A 205 -5.03 -23.92 0.21
CA LEU A 205 -6.30 -24.38 -0.36
C LEU A 205 -7.41 -24.54 0.67
N GLY A 206 -7.07 -24.92 1.91
CA GLY A 206 -8.03 -25.03 3.00
C GLY A 206 -8.67 -23.68 3.35
N LEU A 207 -7.93 -22.58 3.23
CA LEU A 207 -8.50 -21.24 3.46
C LEU A 207 -9.57 -20.90 2.42
N VAL A 208 -9.37 -21.32 1.17
CA VAL A 208 -10.38 -21.20 0.10
C VAL A 208 -11.62 -22.02 0.42
N ASP A 209 -11.44 -23.26 0.89
CA ASP A 209 -12.55 -24.14 1.30
C ASP A 209 -13.36 -23.51 2.43
N ARG A 210 -12.71 -22.84 3.38
CA ARG A 210 -13.38 -22.11 4.46
C ARG A 210 -14.20 -20.94 3.95
N VAL A 211 -13.67 -20.15 3.01
CA VAL A 211 -14.42 -19.04 2.38
C VAL A 211 -15.66 -19.57 1.66
N LYS A 212 -15.49 -20.62 0.85
CA LYS A 212 -16.60 -21.25 0.11
C LYS A 212 -17.64 -21.87 1.05
N THR A 213 -17.22 -22.48 2.15
CA THR A 213 -18.13 -23.00 3.18
C THR A 213 -18.94 -21.89 3.83
N ARG A 214 -18.30 -20.77 4.16
CA ARG A 214 -18.95 -19.68 4.89
C ARG A 214 -19.90 -18.85 4.02
N TYR A 215 -19.49 -18.55 2.79
CA TYR A 215 -20.19 -17.56 1.97
C TYR A 215 -20.84 -18.17 0.72
N GLY A 216 -20.63 -19.46 0.44
CA GLY A 216 -21.25 -20.22 -0.66
C GLY A 216 -20.25 -20.91 -1.59
N ALA A 217 -20.55 -22.16 -1.98
CA ALA A 217 -19.65 -22.97 -2.81
C ALA A 217 -19.35 -22.36 -4.20
N GLY A 218 -20.30 -21.59 -4.74
CA GLY A 218 -20.21 -20.94 -6.05
C GLY A 218 -19.45 -19.62 -6.07
N ILE A 219 -18.79 -19.21 -4.98
CA ILE A 219 -18.03 -17.95 -4.97
C ILE A 219 -16.89 -18.01 -5.97
N HIS A 220 -16.78 -16.93 -6.74
CA HIS A 220 -15.66 -16.66 -7.61
C HIS A 220 -14.41 -16.34 -6.80
N VAL A 221 -13.46 -17.27 -6.78
CA VAL A 221 -12.16 -17.09 -6.11
C VAL A 221 -11.08 -17.06 -7.18
N VAL A 222 -10.30 -15.98 -7.20
CA VAL A 222 -9.13 -15.82 -8.07
C VAL A 222 -7.88 -16.08 -7.24
N GLY A 223 -7.17 -17.17 -7.55
CA GLY A 223 -5.93 -17.53 -6.88
C GLY A 223 -4.75 -16.71 -7.41
N VAL A 224 -3.75 -16.50 -6.57
CA VAL A 224 -2.48 -15.88 -6.96
C VAL A 224 -1.35 -16.86 -6.62
N THR A 225 -0.39 -17.05 -7.53
CA THR A 225 0.83 -17.82 -7.23
C THR A 225 1.66 -17.14 -6.14
N ILE A 226 2.55 -17.87 -5.47
CA ILE A 226 3.38 -17.35 -4.38
C ILE A 226 4.77 -16.97 -4.93
N ILE A 227 5.33 -15.87 -4.42
CA ILE A 227 6.67 -15.38 -4.77
C ILE A 227 7.77 -16.00 -3.88
N PRO A 228 9.01 -16.13 -4.37
CA PRO A 228 10.13 -16.69 -3.60
C PRO A 228 10.70 -15.71 -2.59
N THR A 229 11.57 -16.21 -1.72
CA THR A 229 12.41 -15.39 -0.83
C THR A 229 13.86 -15.65 -1.14
N MET A 230 14.66 -14.59 -1.29
CA MET A 230 16.11 -14.74 -1.37
C MET A 230 16.65 -14.72 0.05
N THR A 231 17.30 -15.79 0.50
CA THR A 231 17.72 -15.92 1.91
C THR A 231 19.07 -15.28 2.20
N ALA A 232 19.80 -14.87 1.15
CA ALA A 232 21.04 -14.12 1.29
C ALA A 232 21.36 -13.42 -0.04
N SER A 233 22.26 -12.44 0.02
CA SER A 233 22.96 -11.91 -1.15
C SER A 233 24.43 -11.64 -0.79
N SER A 234 25.35 -11.97 -1.69
CA SER A 234 26.78 -11.68 -1.53
C SER A 234 27.15 -10.21 -1.77
N ASP A 235 26.23 -9.41 -2.31
CA ASP A 235 26.46 -8.02 -2.71
C ASP A 235 25.33 -7.07 -2.29
N SER A 236 24.60 -7.46 -1.24
CA SER A 236 23.48 -6.67 -0.68
C SER A 236 22.32 -6.41 -1.67
N GLY A 237 22.02 -7.37 -2.54
CA GLY A 237 20.95 -7.30 -3.52
C GLY A 237 21.29 -6.41 -4.73
N ARG A 238 22.58 -6.18 -4.97
CA ARG A 238 23.04 -5.34 -6.08
C ARG A 238 22.86 -6.05 -7.42
N THR A 239 23.27 -7.31 -7.52
CA THR A 239 23.15 -8.11 -8.74
C THR A 239 22.21 -9.29 -8.56
N VAL A 240 21.56 -9.72 -9.64
CA VAL A 240 20.73 -10.92 -9.65
C VAL A 240 21.58 -12.15 -9.35
N ALA A 241 22.82 -12.19 -9.85
CA ALA A 241 23.77 -13.26 -9.58
C ALA A 241 24.08 -13.40 -8.08
N GLY A 242 24.15 -12.28 -7.35
CA GLY A 242 24.46 -12.24 -5.92
C GLY A 242 23.43 -12.92 -5.02
N TYR A 243 22.16 -13.06 -5.44
CA TYR A 243 21.14 -13.71 -4.61
C TYR A 243 21.36 -15.22 -4.47
N THR A 244 21.14 -15.71 -3.25
CA THR A 244 21.04 -17.14 -2.91
C THR A 244 19.59 -17.53 -2.66
N VAL A 245 19.15 -18.61 -3.32
CA VAL A 245 17.77 -19.12 -3.23
C VAL A 245 17.80 -20.61 -2.88
N PRO A 246 17.33 -21.02 -1.69
CA PRO A 246 17.34 -22.42 -1.27
C PRO A 246 16.22 -23.22 -1.96
N ALA A 247 16.33 -24.55 -1.90
CA ALA A 247 15.38 -25.49 -2.51
C ALA A 247 13.91 -25.26 -2.11
N LEU A 248 13.67 -24.73 -0.90
CA LEU A 248 12.34 -24.33 -0.44
C LEU A 248 11.66 -23.33 -1.39
N TRP A 249 12.43 -22.35 -1.87
CA TRP A 249 11.94 -21.25 -2.70
C TRP A 249 12.12 -21.49 -4.21
N THR A 250 12.69 -22.64 -4.59
CA THR A 250 12.75 -23.11 -5.98
C THR A 250 11.83 -24.32 -6.17
N THR A 251 12.29 -25.53 -5.83
CA THR A 251 11.60 -26.80 -6.09
C THR A 251 10.29 -26.95 -5.30
N THR A 252 10.33 -26.67 -3.99
CA THR A 252 9.14 -26.83 -3.15
C THR A 252 8.07 -25.80 -3.53
N LEU A 253 8.45 -24.53 -3.68
CA LEU A 253 7.57 -23.47 -4.15
C LEU A 253 6.98 -23.77 -5.53
N ALA A 254 7.78 -24.28 -6.47
CA ALA A 254 7.28 -24.65 -7.80
C ALA A 254 6.15 -25.69 -7.72
N THR A 255 6.26 -26.66 -6.82
CA THR A 255 5.20 -27.67 -6.60
C THR A 255 3.94 -27.04 -6.01
N VAL A 256 4.08 -26.10 -5.07
CA VAL A 256 2.95 -25.36 -4.49
C VAL A 256 2.27 -24.49 -5.55
N ASN A 257 3.04 -23.73 -6.34
CA ASN A 257 2.50 -22.91 -7.42
C ASN A 257 1.82 -23.73 -8.52
N ASN A 258 2.35 -24.92 -8.84
CA ASN A 258 1.68 -25.84 -9.76
C ASN A 258 0.36 -26.38 -9.18
N THR A 259 0.31 -26.63 -7.87
CA THR A 259 -0.92 -27.02 -7.17
C THR A 259 -1.96 -25.90 -7.21
N ILE A 260 -1.55 -24.64 -7.01
CA ILE A 260 -2.44 -23.46 -7.11
C ILE A 260 -3.00 -23.37 -8.53
N LYS A 261 -2.13 -23.40 -9.55
CA LYS A 261 -2.53 -23.28 -10.97
C LYS A 261 -3.48 -24.39 -11.42
N ALA A 262 -3.32 -25.61 -10.89
CA ALA A 262 -4.15 -26.76 -11.25
C ALA A 262 -5.43 -26.91 -10.41
N SER A 263 -5.61 -26.10 -9.36
CA SER A 263 -6.70 -26.31 -8.39
C SER A 263 -8.06 -25.89 -8.95
N SER A 264 -9.04 -26.80 -8.89
CA SER A 264 -10.45 -26.49 -9.16
C SER A 264 -11.12 -25.61 -8.09
N ARG A 265 -10.42 -25.33 -6.99
CA ARG A 265 -10.90 -24.40 -5.96
C ARG A 265 -10.90 -22.96 -6.44
N TYR A 266 -10.01 -22.61 -7.37
CA TYR A 266 -9.99 -21.30 -8.00
C TYR A 266 -10.78 -21.33 -9.30
N ALA A 267 -11.55 -20.27 -9.53
CA ALA A 267 -12.20 -20.05 -10.82
C ALA A 267 -11.18 -19.64 -11.89
N LYS A 268 -10.18 -18.85 -11.48
CA LYS A 268 -9.06 -18.38 -12.30
C LYS A 268 -7.81 -18.21 -11.43
N VAL A 269 -6.63 -18.20 -12.04
CA VAL A 269 -5.35 -17.99 -11.35
C VAL A 269 -4.54 -16.90 -12.04
N ILE A 270 -3.98 -15.98 -11.26
CA ILE A 270 -3.00 -14.98 -11.68
C ILE A 270 -1.60 -15.52 -11.33
N ASP A 271 -0.71 -15.58 -12.32
CA ASP A 271 0.68 -15.94 -12.06
C ASP A 271 1.51 -14.67 -11.83
N GLN A 272 1.69 -14.30 -10.56
CA GLN A 272 2.42 -13.09 -10.18
C GLN A 272 3.94 -13.29 -10.19
N LEU A 273 4.43 -14.53 -10.28
CA LEU A 273 5.85 -14.84 -10.18
C LEU A 273 6.66 -14.10 -11.26
N LEU A 274 6.16 -14.07 -12.48
CA LEU A 274 6.83 -13.43 -13.63
C LEU A 274 6.95 -11.90 -13.48
N ALA A 275 5.98 -11.26 -12.84
CA ALA A 275 6.04 -9.84 -12.57
C ALA A 275 7.07 -9.51 -11.47
N PHE A 276 7.36 -10.47 -10.58
CA PHE A 276 8.27 -10.32 -9.45
C PHE A 276 9.73 -10.67 -9.81
N THR A 277 9.96 -11.72 -10.60
CA THR A 277 11.31 -12.25 -10.83
C THR A 277 12.10 -11.48 -11.89
N ALA A 278 13.42 -11.61 -11.83
CA ALA A 278 14.36 -10.98 -12.74
C ALA A 278 14.27 -11.61 -14.14
N ASP A 279 14.61 -10.82 -15.16
CA ASP A 279 14.58 -11.27 -16.57
C ASP A 279 15.75 -12.20 -16.91
N THR A 280 16.88 -12.00 -16.23
CA THR A 280 18.11 -12.79 -16.41
C THR A 280 18.08 -14.12 -15.67
N ASP A 281 17.29 -14.23 -14.61
CA ASP A 281 17.08 -15.47 -13.84
C ASP A 281 15.68 -15.45 -13.21
N PRO A 282 14.70 -16.18 -13.79
CA PRO A 282 13.33 -16.20 -13.30
C PRO A 282 13.14 -16.97 -11.98
N THR A 283 14.21 -17.48 -11.37
CA THR A 283 14.20 -18.06 -10.02
C THR A 283 14.52 -17.03 -8.93
N LYS A 284 14.97 -15.83 -9.33
CA LYS A 284 15.47 -14.78 -8.43
C LYS A 284 14.64 -13.50 -8.55
N SER A 285 14.59 -12.70 -7.48
CA SER A 285 13.94 -11.39 -7.50
C SER A 285 14.74 -10.36 -8.29
N SER A 286 14.12 -9.23 -8.62
CA SER A 286 14.85 -8.09 -9.19
C SER A 286 15.97 -7.59 -8.27
N ALA A 287 17.09 -7.17 -8.85
CA ALA A 287 18.25 -6.61 -8.14
C ALA A 287 18.50 -5.14 -8.54
N ALA A 288 19.38 -4.44 -7.82
CA ALA A 288 19.60 -3.02 -8.03
C ALA A 288 20.14 -2.67 -9.42
N GLU A 289 20.93 -3.55 -10.03
CA GLU A 289 21.49 -3.38 -11.38
C GLU A 289 20.41 -3.18 -12.46
N MET A 290 19.17 -3.59 -12.20
CA MET A 290 18.05 -3.41 -13.11
C MET A 290 17.44 -2.00 -13.08
N PHE A 291 17.88 -1.15 -12.14
CA PHE A 291 17.30 0.17 -11.88
C PHE A 291 18.37 1.26 -11.80
N PRO A 292 19.10 1.54 -12.89
CA PRO A 292 20.07 2.63 -12.91
C PRO A 292 19.37 3.98 -12.74
N LEU A 293 19.89 4.81 -11.85
CA LEU A 293 19.42 6.17 -11.58
C LEU A 293 20.39 7.24 -12.08
N GLY A 294 21.51 6.83 -12.69
CA GLY A 294 22.60 7.71 -13.12
C GLY A 294 23.73 7.71 -12.10
N ASN A 295 24.12 8.90 -11.64
CA ASN A 295 25.25 9.09 -10.74
C ASN A 295 24.89 9.99 -9.55
N VAL A 296 25.61 9.84 -8.45
CA VAL A 296 25.60 10.82 -7.35
C VAL A 296 26.11 12.15 -7.90
N VAL A 297 25.35 13.23 -7.68
CA VAL A 297 25.65 14.55 -8.24
C VAL A 297 26.61 15.32 -7.35
N GLY A 298 26.39 15.24 -6.03
CA GLY A 298 27.21 15.92 -5.05
C GLY A 298 27.22 15.18 -3.73
N HIS A 299 28.41 15.02 -3.18
CA HIS A 299 28.65 14.46 -1.88
C HIS A 299 28.03 15.33 -0.76
N PRO A 300 27.68 14.72 0.38
CA PRO A 300 27.36 15.44 1.60
C PRO A 300 28.50 16.38 2.00
N GLY A 301 28.18 17.55 2.58
CA GLY A 301 29.17 18.58 2.92
C GLY A 301 30.27 18.20 3.94
N ASN A 302 30.32 16.95 4.40
CA ASN A 302 31.40 16.42 5.23
C ASN A 302 31.84 15.02 4.72
N GLN A 303 33.11 14.91 4.28
CA GLN A 303 33.73 13.67 3.76
C GLN A 303 34.94 13.21 4.61
N ASP A 304 34.99 13.55 5.89
CA ASP A 304 36.12 13.17 6.77
C ASP A 304 36.14 11.67 7.16
N GLY A 305 35.14 10.89 6.73
CA GLY A 305 34.99 9.47 7.06
C GLY A 305 34.67 9.19 8.53
N VAL A 306 34.39 10.22 9.32
CA VAL A 306 34.13 10.12 10.77
C VAL A 306 32.83 10.82 11.16
N THR A 307 32.52 11.95 10.53
CA THR A 307 31.30 12.70 10.76
C THR A 307 30.16 12.13 9.94
N THR A 308 29.04 11.91 10.61
CA THR A 308 27.83 11.43 9.98
C THR A 308 27.13 12.55 9.21
N TRP A 309 26.45 12.18 8.13
CA TRP A 309 25.64 13.08 7.32
C TRP A 309 24.25 12.50 7.10
N ASP A 310 23.28 13.39 6.89
CA ASP A 310 21.88 13.03 6.66
C ASP A 310 21.34 13.59 5.35
N THR A 311 22.18 14.23 4.52
CA THR A 311 21.78 14.91 3.28
C THR A 311 22.71 14.53 2.14
N ILE A 312 22.18 14.25 0.94
CA ILE A 312 22.93 13.90 -0.26
C ILE A 312 22.31 14.56 -1.50
N LYS A 313 23.14 15.02 -2.45
CA LYS A 313 22.67 15.64 -3.70
C LYS A 313 22.60 14.61 -4.83
N LEU A 314 21.41 14.41 -5.38
CA LEU A 314 21.11 13.40 -6.41
C LEU A 314 20.37 14.05 -7.60
N PRO A 315 20.18 13.31 -8.71
CA PRO A 315 19.29 13.77 -9.78
C PRO A 315 17.87 14.01 -9.28
N ALA A 316 17.21 15.08 -9.75
CA ALA A 316 15.82 15.38 -9.41
C ALA A 316 14.82 14.35 -9.98
N SER A 317 15.27 13.43 -10.84
CA SER A 317 14.46 12.31 -11.33
C SER A 317 14.27 11.19 -10.30
N VAL A 318 15.11 11.14 -9.25
CA VAL A 318 14.99 10.12 -8.19
C VAL A 318 13.70 10.37 -7.39
N PRO A 319 12.78 9.39 -7.31
CA PRO A 319 11.62 9.55 -6.46
C PRO A 319 12.01 9.60 -4.97
N ASP A 320 11.38 10.46 -4.19
CA ASP A 320 11.51 10.43 -2.73
C ASP A 320 10.97 9.09 -2.17
N GLY A 321 11.57 8.56 -1.11
CA GLY A 321 11.32 7.20 -0.63
C GLY A 321 12.00 6.08 -1.43
N THR A 322 12.90 6.43 -2.35
CA THR A 322 13.75 5.44 -3.01
C THR A 322 14.81 4.94 -2.04
N ARG A 323 14.96 3.61 -1.96
CA ARG A 323 16.16 2.99 -1.39
C ARG A 323 17.27 3.02 -2.43
N ILE A 324 18.11 4.05 -2.37
CA ILE A 324 19.24 4.22 -3.27
C ILE A 324 20.39 3.31 -2.87
N MET A 325 21.19 2.91 -3.85
CA MET A 325 22.44 2.19 -3.69
C MET A 325 23.51 2.88 -4.53
N PHE A 326 24.69 3.12 -3.94
CA PHE A 326 25.77 3.80 -4.64
C PHE A 326 27.14 3.23 -4.27
N GLU A 327 28.06 3.36 -5.21
CA GLU A 327 29.45 2.96 -5.08
C GLU A 327 30.25 4.07 -4.40
N TYR A 328 30.56 3.90 -3.12
CA TYR A 328 31.19 4.96 -2.33
C TYR A 328 32.73 4.90 -2.39
N GLN A 329 33.28 3.77 -2.83
CA GLN A 329 34.67 3.55 -3.27
C GLN A 329 34.66 2.47 -4.35
N PRO A 330 35.68 2.36 -5.21
CA PRO A 330 35.75 1.30 -6.22
C PRO A 330 35.51 -0.10 -5.62
N GLY A 331 34.46 -0.77 -6.07
CA GLY A 331 34.01 -2.08 -5.60
C GLY A 331 33.25 -2.10 -4.27
N GLN A 332 33.11 -0.96 -3.59
CA GLN A 332 32.44 -0.87 -2.29
C GLN A 332 31.11 -0.11 -2.40
N TRP A 333 30.04 -0.76 -1.99
CA TRP A 333 28.67 -0.30 -2.18
C TRP A 333 27.96 -0.13 -0.85
N THR A 334 27.08 0.86 -0.79
CA THR A 334 26.19 1.07 0.36
C THR A 334 24.80 1.48 -0.12
N SER A 335 23.82 1.52 0.78
CA SER A 335 22.45 1.92 0.46
C SER A 335 21.86 2.87 1.50
N ARG A 336 20.91 3.70 1.09
CA ARG A 336 20.20 4.68 1.93
C ARG A 336 18.73 4.76 1.53
N ASN A 337 17.82 4.96 2.47
CA ASN A 337 16.43 5.35 2.20
C ASN A 337 16.33 6.87 2.15
N THR A 338 15.81 7.43 1.06
CA THR A 338 15.45 8.86 1.01
C THR A 338 14.10 9.09 1.69
N TYR A 339 13.91 10.22 2.39
CA TYR A 339 12.62 10.54 3.06
C TYR A 339 12.28 12.04 3.09
N GLY A 340 12.98 12.83 2.29
CA GLY A 340 12.77 14.26 2.17
C GLY A 340 13.55 14.79 1.00
N ARG A 341 12.97 15.73 0.25
CA ARG A 341 13.52 16.23 -1.01
C ARG A 341 13.31 17.74 -1.14
N ILE A 342 14.35 18.44 -1.58
CA ILE A 342 14.31 19.86 -1.95
C ILE A 342 14.90 20.02 -3.36
N ASP A 343 14.08 20.49 -4.30
CA ASP A 343 14.51 20.71 -5.69
C ASP A 343 15.34 22.00 -5.83
N ASN A 344 16.47 21.91 -6.53
CA ASN A 344 17.39 23.03 -6.73
C ASN A 344 17.12 23.84 -8.01
N GLY A 345 16.19 23.39 -8.86
CA GLY A 345 15.86 24.06 -10.13
C GLY A 345 16.88 23.87 -11.26
N ASP A 346 17.96 23.13 -11.01
CA ASP A 346 19.06 22.83 -11.94
C ASP A 346 19.05 21.37 -12.45
N GLY A 347 17.94 20.65 -12.23
CA GLY A 347 17.84 19.21 -12.52
C GLY A 347 18.35 18.31 -11.39
N THR A 348 18.75 18.88 -10.26
CA THR A 348 19.20 18.17 -9.05
C THR A 348 18.29 18.44 -7.86
N ALA A 349 18.40 17.62 -6.83
CA ALA A 349 17.72 17.84 -5.57
C ALA A 349 18.56 17.36 -4.39
N ASP A 350 18.40 18.02 -3.25
CA ASP A 350 18.98 17.62 -1.98
C ASP A 350 18.01 16.69 -1.25
N TYR A 351 18.47 15.50 -0.92
CA TYR A 351 17.67 14.45 -0.27
C TYR A 351 18.11 14.23 1.16
N LYS A 352 17.15 14.09 2.08
CA LYS A 352 17.40 13.53 3.41
C LYS A 352 17.49 12.01 3.35
N VAL A 353 18.43 11.42 4.09
CA VAL A 353 18.65 9.97 4.17
C VAL A 353 18.53 9.41 5.58
N GLN A 354 17.93 8.23 5.71
CA GLN A 354 17.59 7.63 7.01
C GLN A 354 18.81 6.99 7.70
N GLU A 355 19.64 6.27 6.95
CA GLU A 355 20.83 5.63 7.51
C GLU A 355 22.00 6.62 7.58
N ILE A 356 22.12 7.27 8.74
CA ILE A 356 23.10 8.34 9.01
C ILE A 356 24.42 7.69 9.45
N PHE A 357 25.35 7.51 8.51
CA PHE A 357 26.67 6.93 8.75
C PHE A 357 27.78 7.80 8.16
N ALA A 358 28.96 7.72 8.75
CA ALA A 358 30.16 8.39 8.28
C ALA A 358 30.78 7.67 7.06
N THR A 359 30.05 7.64 5.94
CA THR A 359 30.52 7.03 4.69
C THR A 359 30.94 8.13 3.72
N ASN A 360 32.17 8.06 3.19
CA ASN A 360 32.63 8.98 2.15
C ASN A 360 31.91 8.68 0.85
N VAL A 361 31.15 9.65 0.35
CA VAL A 361 30.45 9.53 -0.92
C VAL A 361 31.30 10.18 -2.01
N GLN A 362 31.57 9.45 -3.08
CA GLN A 362 32.26 10.01 -4.24
C GLN A 362 31.27 10.74 -5.15
N ASP A 363 31.64 11.94 -5.60
CA ASP A 363 30.94 12.58 -6.70
C ASP A 363 31.03 11.69 -7.93
N ASN A 364 29.97 11.70 -8.74
CA ASN A 364 29.85 10.89 -9.95
C ASN A 364 29.87 9.37 -9.69
N ALA A 365 29.74 8.92 -8.44
CA ALA A 365 29.55 7.51 -8.10
C ALA A 365 28.32 6.92 -8.81
N ALA A 366 28.40 5.66 -9.24
CA ALA A 366 27.25 4.96 -9.81
C ALA A 366 26.08 4.95 -8.81
N LEU A 367 24.87 5.23 -9.31
CA LEU A 367 23.66 5.31 -8.51
C LEU A 367 22.59 4.36 -9.07
N LEU A 368 22.09 3.47 -8.22
CA LEU A 368 21.07 2.47 -8.52
C LEU A 368 19.92 2.62 -7.52
N ALA A 369 18.73 2.16 -7.87
CA ALA A 369 17.69 1.87 -6.89
C ALA A 369 17.73 0.40 -6.49
N GLN A 370 17.58 0.09 -5.21
CA GLN A 370 17.26 -1.29 -4.83
C GLN A 370 15.87 -1.66 -5.34
N GLY A 371 15.74 -2.91 -5.83
CA GLY A 371 14.45 -3.52 -6.14
C GLY A 371 13.84 -4.29 -4.96
N MET A 372 14.69 -4.77 -4.05
CA MET A 372 14.28 -5.55 -2.89
C MET A 372 14.88 -4.97 -1.64
N ASN A 373 14.12 -5.06 -0.57
CA ASN A 373 14.54 -4.69 0.74
C ASN A 373 15.29 -5.86 1.40
N LEU A 374 16.39 -5.55 2.10
CA LEU A 374 16.96 -6.48 3.07
C LEU A 374 16.13 -6.36 4.35
N ASP A 375 15.24 -7.33 4.58
CA ASP A 375 14.65 -7.52 5.90
C ASP A 375 15.74 -8.04 6.86
N THR A 376 15.38 -8.54 8.04
CA THR A 376 16.35 -9.03 9.04
C THR A 376 17.45 -9.91 8.46
N THR A 377 17.10 -10.90 7.63
CA THR A 377 18.07 -11.83 7.01
C THR A 377 17.66 -12.26 5.61
N SER A 378 16.68 -11.62 4.97
CA SER A 378 16.13 -12.09 3.71
C SER A 378 15.56 -10.97 2.84
N TYR A 379 15.49 -11.23 1.53
CA TYR A 379 14.85 -10.35 0.55
C TYR A 379 13.52 -10.97 0.11
N VAL A 380 12.42 -10.41 0.59
CA VAL A 380 11.05 -10.75 0.15
C VAL A 380 10.21 -9.52 -0.16
N HIS A 381 10.41 -8.43 0.58
CA HIS A 381 9.63 -7.22 0.38
C HIS A 381 10.29 -6.36 -0.70
N PRO A 382 9.60 -6.06 -1.82
CA PRO A 382 10.13 -5.14 -2.80
C PRO A 382 10.09 -3.72 -2.26
N THR A 383 11.12 -2.95 -2.60
CA THR A 383 11.16 -1.49 -2.40
C THR A 383 10.42 -0.79 -3.55
N LEU A 384 10.30 0.55 -3.50
CA LEU A 384 9.58 1.35 -4.50
C LEU A 384 9.82 0.90 -5.96
N HIS A 385 11.08 0.76 -6.38
CA HIS A 385 11.39 0.40 -7.77
C HIS A 385 11.02 -1.05 -8.12
N GLY A 386 11.15 -1.99 -7.18
CA GLY A 386 10.62 -3.35 -7.35
C GLY A 386 9.10 -3.39 -7.44
N ILE A 387 8.42 -2.54 -6.66
CA ILE A 387 6.96 -2.39 -6.69
C ILE A 387 6.49 -1.81 -8.02
N LEU A 388 7.10 -0.71 -8.47
CA LEU A 388 6.77 -0.09 -9.77
C LEU A 388 7.05 -1.05 -10.92
N ARG A 389 8.14 -1.82 -10.85
CA ARG A 389 8.43 -2.88 -11.81
C ARG A 389 7.33 -3.94 -11.82
N PHE A 390 6.92 -4.44 -10.66
CA PHE A 390 5.83 -5.42 -10.58
C PHE A 390 4.54 -4.89 -11.22
N VAL A 391 4.12 -3.67 -10.85
CA VAL A 391 2.90 -3.05 -11.36
C VAL A 391 2.95 -2.89 -12.88
N GLY A 392 4.11 -2.50 -13.42
CA GLY A 392 4.33 -2.36 -14.85
C GLY A 392 4.40 -3.69 -15.62
N ARG A 393 4.78 -4.78 -14.95
CA ARG A 393 4.93 -6.11 -15.58
C ARG A 393 3.69 -7.00 -15.48
N LEU A 394 2.91 -6.90 -14.41
CA LEU A 394 1.71 -7.71 -14.25
C LEU A 394 0.63 -7.21 -15.24
N PRO A 395 0.25 -7.98 -16.28
CA PRO A 395 -0.63 -7.47 -17.33
C PRO A 395 -1.98 -7.03 -16.76
N GLN A 396 -2.46 -5.86 -17.15
CA GLN A 396 -3.78 -5.38 -16.74
C GLN A 396 -4.92 -6.26 -17.25
N SER A 397 -4.68 -7.04 -18.32
CA SER A 397 -5.61 -8.05 -18.83
C SER A 397 -5.91 -9.16 -17.82
N GLU A 398 -5.05 -9.37 -16.82
CA GLU A 398 -5.32 -10.31 -15.73
C GLU A 398 -6.59 -9.94 -14.93
N LYS A 399 -7.00 -8.66 -14.93
CA LYS A 399 -8.26 -8.20 -14.32
C LYS A 399 -9.50 -8.80 -14.95
N LEU A 400 -9.41 -9.28 -16.21
CA LEU A 400 -10.51 -10.02 -16.86
C LEU A 400 -10.88 -11.30 -16.09
N LYS A 401 -9.98 -11.80 -15.23
CA LYS A 401 -10.22 -12.96 -14.39
C LYS A 401 -11.17 -12.66 -13.22
N PHE A 402 -11.48 -11.40 -12.93
CA PHE A 402 -12.38 -11.00 -11.83
C PHE A 402 -13.86 -11.13 -12.19
N TYR A 403 -14.17 -11.30 -13.46
CA TYR A 403 -15.53 -11.44 -13.97
C TYR A 403 -15.93 -12.92 -14.00
N PRO A 404 -17.01 -13.31 -13.29
CA PRO A 404 -17.58 -14.66 -13.34
C PRO A 404 -18.15 -15.05 -14.69
#